data_AF-A0A098FZN8-F1
#
_entry.id   AF-A0A098FZN8-F1
#
_cell.length_a   1.000
_cell.length_b   1.000
_cell.length_c   1.000
_cell.angle_alpha   90.00
_cell.angle_beta   90.00
_cell.angle_gamma   90.00
#
_symmetry.space_group_name_H-M   'P 1'
#
loop_
_entity.id
_entity.type
_entity.pdbx_description
1 polymer ?
#
loop_
_entity_poly.entity_id
_entity_poly.type
_entity_poly.pdbx_seq_one_letter_code
_entity_poly.pdbx_strand_id
1 'polypeptide(L)'
;MKPASQDEITLYCLMGEALCMVQHLKDAISHSITLTRDVKKLRSIPFEMANKHLDKYHSYTLGQAINLAKKEGIYPESLQQTLDNFLLERNWLVHKCML
;
A
#
# COMPACT_ATOMS: atom_id res chain seq x y z
N MET A 1 17.87 23.83 21.84
CA MET A 1 16.94 22.68 21.84
C MET A 1 17.56 21.57 22.69
N LYS A 2 16.77 20.85 23.50
CA LYS A 2 17.28 19.65 24.18
C LYS A 2 17.51 18.55 23.14
N PRO A 3 18.58 17.76 23.24
CA PRO A 3 18.74 16.57 22.41
C PRO A 3 17.62 15.56 22.70
N ALA A 4 17.20 14.82 21.67
CA ALA A 4 16.25 13.74 21.82
C ALA A 4 16.84 12.63 22.70
N SER A 5 15.99 12.04 23.54
CA SER A 5 16.29 10.83 24.29
C SER A 5 16.40 9.61 23.37
N GLN A 6 17.03 8.54 23.86
CA GLN A 6 17.13 7.30 23.11
C GLN A 6 15.75 6.70 22.79
N ASP A 7 14.78 6.85 23.70
CA ASP A 7 13.42 6.34 23.51
C ASP A 7 12.69 7.10 22.41
N GLU A 8 12.83 8.43 22.35
CA GLU A 8 12.27 9.24 21.26
C GLU A 8 12.89 8.83 19.92
N ILE A 9 14.23 8.68 19.86
CA ILE A 9 14.92 8.24 18.65
C ILE A 9 14.37 6.88 18.19
N THR A 10 14.32 5.91 19.09
CA THR A 10 13.79 4.57 18.79
C THR A 10 12.36 4.62 18.27
N LEU A 11 11.48 5.39 18.93
CA LEU A 11 10.08 5.53 18.51
C LEU A 11 9.98 6.07 17.08
N TYR A 12 10.67 7.16 16.76
CA TYR A 12 10.62 7.76 15.42
C TYR A 12 11.24 6.85 14.36
N CYS A 13 12.29 6.09 14.70
CA CYS A 13 12.85 5.09 13.80
C CYS A 13 11.82 4.00 13.47
N LEU A 14 11.18 3.41 14.48
CA LEU A 14 10.15 2.37 14.29
C LEU A 14 8.95 2.90 13.49
N MET A 15 8.53 4.14 13.73
CA MET A 15 7.48 4.77 12.93
C MET A 15 7.88 4.93 11.46
N GLY A 16 9.12 5.35 11.21
CA GLY A 16 9.67 5.46 9.86
C GLY A 16 9.74 4.12 9.14
N GLU A 17 10.19 3.08 9.82
CA GLU A 17 10.22 1.70 9.30
C GLU A 17 8.82 1.19 8.98
N ALA A 18 7.86 1.38 9.88
CA ALA A 18 6.47 0.99 9.66
C ALA A 18 5.87 1.71 8.44
N LEU A 19 6.15 3.01 8.29
CA LEU A 19 5.68 3.78 7.13
C LEU A 19 6.32 3.30 5.82
N CYS A 20 7.60 2.92 5.85
CA CYS A 20 8.29 2.33 4.70
C CYS A 20 7.64 1.01 4.27
N MET A 21 7.33 0.13 5.23
CA MET A 21 6.65 -1.14 4.94
C MET A 21 5.24 -0.94 4.36
N VAL A 22 4.51 0.08 4.83
CA VAL A 22 3.21 0.48 4.26
C VAL A 22 3.35 0.88 2.78
N GLN A 23 4.44 1.55 2.38
CA GLN A 23 4.68 1.90 0.98
C GLN A 23 5.00 0.68 0.12
N HIS A 24 5.79 -0.28 0.63
CA HIS A 24 6.04 -1.53 -0.08
C HIS A 24 4.76 -2.35 -0.28
N LEU A 25 3.89 -2.43 0.73
CA LEU A 25 2.60 -3.10 0.59
C LEU A 25 1.73 -2.44 -0.48
N LYS A 26 1.66 -1.11 -0.48
CA LYS A 26 0.93 -0.34 -1.50
C LYS A 26 1.44 -0.67 -2.89
N ASP A 27 2.76 -0.70 -3.07
CA ASP A 27 3.41 -1.00 -4.34
C ASP A 27 3.09 -2.41 -4.84
N ALA A 28 3.20 -3.41 -3.95
CA ALA A 28 2.83 -4.79 -4.26
C ALA A 28 1.38 -4.93 -4.71
N ILE A 29 0.45 -4.21 -4.07
CA ILE A 29 -0.97 -4.19 -4.47
C ILE A 29 -1.14 -3.53 -5.85
N SER A 30 -0.47 -2.41 -6.13
CA SER A 30 -0.50 -1.74 -7.44
C SER A 30 -0.01 -2.64 -8.57
N HIS A 31 1.07 -3.38 -8.32
CA HIS A 31 1.56 -4.41 -9.25
C HIS A 31 0.56 -5.53 -9.45
N SER A 32 -0.01 -6.06 -8.37
CA SER A 32 -1.03 -7.10 -8.42
C SER A 32 -2.28 -6.68 -9.21
N ILE A 33 -2.75 -5.44 -9.02
CA ILE A 33 -3.84 -4.86 -9.80
C ILE A 33 -3.46 -4.80 -11.28
N THR A 34 -2.29 -4.25 -11.61
CA THR A 34 -1.83 -4.15 -13.01
C THR A 34 -1.82 -5.53 -13.68
N LEU A 35 -1.29 -6.54 -12.99
CA LEU A 35 -1.17 -7.89 -13.52
C LEU A 35 -2.55 -8.56 -13.68
N THR A 36 -3.41 -8.46 -12.67
CA THR A 36 -4.67 -9.21 -12.62
C THR A 36 -5.77 -8.54 -13.44
N ARG A 37 -5.80 -7.21 -13.46
CA ARG A 37 -6.87 -6.42 -14.07
C ARG A 37 -6.55 -5.99 -15.49
N ASP A 38 -5.37 -5.41 -15.71
CA ASP A 38 -5.03 -4.75 -16.98
C ASP A 38 -4.30 -5.71 -17.92
N VAL A 39 -3.28 -6.41 -17.43
CA VAL A 39 -2.51 -7.37 -18.22
C VAL A 39 -3.32 -8.64 -18.46
N LYS A 40 -3.88 -9.27 -17.41
CA LYS A 40 -4.64 -10.54 -17.40
C LYS A 40 -3.88 -11.78 -17.89
N LYS A 41 -3.15 -11.67 -19.00
CA LYS A 41 -2.35 -12.72 -19.64
C LYS A 41 -0.99 -12.16 -20.02
N LEU A 42 0.06 -12.97 -19.85
CA LEU A 42 1.42 -12.59 -20.24
C LEU A 42 1.49 -12.16 -21.71
N ARG A 43 2.17 -11.04 -21.97
CA ARG A 43 2.38 -10.45 -23.31
C ARG A 43 1.10 -10.08 -24.07
N SER A 44 -0.03 -9.93 -23.37
CA SER A 44 -1.30 -9.46 -23.96
C SER A 44 -1.24 -8.00 -24.39
N ILE A 45 -0.40 -7.20 -23.73
CA ILE A 45 -0.19 -5.78 -24.00
C ILE A 45 1.31 -5.48 -24.07
N PRO A 46 1.72 -4.43 -24.82
CA PRO A 46 3.09 -3.94 -24.82
C PRO A 46 3.58 -3.53 -23.43
N PHE A 47 4.89 -3.65 -23.20
CA PHE A 47 5.51 -3.32 -21.91
C PHE A 47 5.26 -1.86 -21.50
N GLU A 48 5.32 -0.94 -22.46
CA GLU A 48 5.10 0.49 -22.24
C GLU A 48 3.66 0.79 -21.80
N MET A 49 2.69 0.00 -22.29
CA MET A 49 1.30 0.11 -21.84
C MET A 49 1.15 -0.43 -20.42
N ALA A 50 1.76 -1.58 -20.10
CA ALA A 50 1.76 -2.12 -18.74
C ALA A 50 2.36 -1.12 -17.73
N ASN A 51 3.47 -0.47 -18.08
CA ASN A 51 4.08 0.57 -17.23
C ASN A 51 3.16 1.77 -17.04
N LYS A 52 2.45 2.22 -18.09
CA LYS A 52 1.47 3.31 -17.95
C LYS A 52 0.32 2.95 -17.00
N HIS A 53 -0.13 1.70 -17.01
CA HIS A 53 -1.12 1.23 -16.03
C HIS A 53 -0.55 1.24 -14.61
N LEU A 54 0.67 0.71 -14.44
CA LEU A 54 1.34 0.68 -13.14
C LEU A 54 1.57 2.10 -12.57
N ASP A 55 2.09 3.02 -13.39
CA ASP A 55 2.35 4.42 -13.00
C ASP A 55 1.07 5.12 -12.53
N LYS A 56 -0.06 4.82 -13.17
CA LYS A 56 -1.37 5.31 -12.71
C LYS A 56 -1.66 4.84 -11.29
N TYR A 57 -1.40 3.57 -10.96
CA TYR A 57 -1.65 3.05 -9.61
C TYR A 57 -0.59 3.48 -8.58
N HIS A 58 0.62 3.85 -8.99
CA HIS A 58 1.61 4.45 -8.06
C HIS A 58 1.12 5.77 -7.45
N SER A 59 0.27 6.51 -8.16
CA SER A 59 -0.37 7.73 -7.64
C SER A 59 -1.42 7.46 -6.55
N TYR A 60 -1.83 6.20 -6.35
CA TYR A 60 -2.87 5.86 -5.39
C TYR A 60 -2.30 5.84 -3.97
N THR A 61 -3.14 6.19 -3.00
CA THR A 61 -2.92 5.87 -1.59
C THR A 61 -3.16 4.38 -1.34
N LEU A 62 -2.62 3.84 -0.23
CA LEU A 62 -2.89 2.44 0.16
C LEU A 62 -4.40 2.14 0.23
N GLY A 63 -5.20 3.05 0.78
CA GLY A 63 -6.65 2.88 0.86
C GLY A 63 -7.33 2.82 -0.51
N GLN A 64 -6.90 3.65 -1.47
CA GLN A 64 -7.41 3.59 -2.85
C GLN A 64 -7.03 2.28 -3.54
N ALA A 65 -5.80 1.80 -3.35
CA ALA A 65 -5.34 0.53 -3.92
C ALA A 65 -6.11 -0.67 -3.35
N ILE A 66 -6.29 -0.75 -2.03
CA ILE A 66 -7.08 -1.81 -1.36
C ILE A 66 -8.54 -1.78 -1.84
N ASN A 67 -9.16 -0.60 -1.87
CA ASN A 67 -10.56 -0.47 -2.31
C ASN A 67 -10.75 -0.86 -3.79
N LEU A 68 -9.78 -0.53 -4.64
CA LEU A 68 -9.81 -0.96 -6.04
C LEU A 68 -9.68 -2.49 -6.13
N ALA A 69 -8.74 -3.09 -5.41
CA ALA A 69 -8.56 -4.54 -5.39
C ALA A 69 -9.83 -5.28 -4.92
N LYS A 70 -10.49 -4.74 -3.88
CA LYS A 70 -11.79 -5.24 -3.39
C LYS A 70 -12.87 -5.17 -4.45
N LYS A 71 -13.01 -4.00 -5.10
CA LYS A 71 -14.02 -3.77 -6.14
C LYS A 71 -13.85 -4.72 -7.32
N GLU A 72 -12.62 -5.01 -7.70
CA GLU A 72 -12.29 -5.86 -8.84
C GLU A 72 -12.20 -7.35 -8.46
N GLY A 73 -12.39 -7.70 -7.18
CA GLY A 73 -12.37 -9.09 -6.70
C GLY A 73 -11.02 -9.77 -6.90
N ILE A 74 -9.91 -9.01 -6.79
CA ILE A 74 -8.56 -9.52 -7.11
C ILE A 74 -8.09 -10.57 -6.09
N TYR A 75 -8.50 -10.43 -4.83
CA TYR A 75 -8.04 -11.29 -3.75
C TYR A 75 -9.18 -12.15 -3.19
N PRO A 76 -8.85 -13.34 -2.63
CA PRO A 76 -9.77 -14.09 -1.79
C PRO A 76 -10.29 -13.24 -0.63
N GLU A 77 -11.51 -13.50 -0.20
CA GLU A 77 -12.19 -12.74 0.85
C GLU A 77 -11.36 -12.65 2.15
N SER A 78 -10.69 -13.74 2.56
CA SER A 78 -9.84 -13.77 3.75
C SER A 78 -8.67 -12.79 3.69
N LEU A 79 -8.01 -12.68 2.53
CA LEU A 79 -6.93 -11.73 2.32
C LEU A 79 -7.48 -10.30 2.25
N GLN A 80 -8.61 -10.09 1.57
CA GLN A 80 -9.24 -8.77 1.51
C GLN A 80 -9.64 -8.27 2.90
N GLN A 81 -10.19 -9.15 3.74
CA GLN A 81 -10.55 -8.79 5.11
C GLN A 81 -9.32 -8.45 5.96
N THR A 82 -8.21 -9.16 5.76
CA THR A 82 -6.93 -8.84 6.41
C THR A 82 -6.43 -7.45 6.00
N LEU A 83 -6.51 -7.11 4.71
CA LEU A 83 -6.13 -5.78 4.19
C LEU A 83 -7.05 -4.66 4.72
N ASP A 84 -8.35 -4.91 4.80
CA ASP A 84 -9.32 -3.96 5.34
C ASP A 84 -9.04 -3.66 6.82
N ASN A 85 -8.73 -4.69 7.62
CA ASN A 85 -8.36 -4.53 9.03
C ASN A 85 -7.02 -3.78 9.18
N PHE A 86 -6.00 -4.16 8.40
CA PHE A 86 -4.71 -3.48 8.39
C PHE A 86 -4.84 -2.00 8.02
N LEU A 87 -5.74 -1.67 7.09
CA LEU A 87 -5.99 -0.29 6.69
C LEU A 87 -6.51 0.57 7.86
N LEU A 88 -7.31 0.00 8.77
CA LEU A 88 -7.79 0.69 9.96
C LEU A 88 -6.62 1.01 10.91
N GLU A 89 -5.74 0.03 11.16
CA GLU A 89 -4.56 0.19 12.01
C GLU A 89 -3.60 1.23 11.43
N ARG A 90 -3.31 1.15 10.13
CA ARG A 90 -2.47 2.14 9.43
C ARG A 90 -3.08 3.54 9.51
N ASN A 91 -4.39 3.66 9.28
CA ASN A 91 -5.08 4.95 9.37
C ASN A 91 -5.00 5.54 10.79
N TRP A 92 -5.09 4.70 11.82
CA TRP A 92 -4.86 5.14 13.19
C TRP A 92 -3.42 5.63 13.38
N LEU A 93 -2.43 4.85 12.93
CA LEU A 93 -1.02 5.23 13.04
C LEU A 93 -0.74 6.57 12.34
N VAL A 94 -1.26 6.80 11.14
CA VAL A 94 -0.95 8.02 10.37
C VAL A 94 -1.76 9.24 10.84
N HIS A 95 -3.02 9.05 11.22
CA HIS A 95 -3.94 10.17 11.45
C HIS A 95 -4.26 10.43 12.93
N LYS A 96 -3.93 9.49 13.82
CA LYS A 96 -4.35 9.56 15.24
C LYS A 96 -3.22 9.36 16.24
N CYS A 97 -2.04 8.87 15.84
CA CYS A 97 -0.97 8.58 16.81
C CYS A 97 -0.36 9.81 17.50
N MET A 98 -0.53 11.00 16.90
CA MET A 98 0.02 12.27 17.40
C MET A 98 -1.05 13.22 17.93
N LEU A 99 -2.25 12.70 18.26
CA LEU A 99 -3.33 13.44 18.91
C LEU A 99 -3.37 13.17 20.42
#